data_AF-A0A0D2KCW5-F1
#
_entry.id   AF-A0A0D2KCW5-F1
#
_cell.length_a   1.000
_cell.length_b   1.000
_cell.length_c   1.000
_cell.angle_alpha   90.00
_cell.angle_beta   90.00
_cell.angle_gamma   90.00
#
_symmetry.space_group_name_H-M   'P 1'
#
loop_
_entity.id
_entity.type
_entity.pdbx_description
1 polymer ?
#
loop_
_entity_poly.entity_id
_entity_poly.type
_entity_poly.pdbx_seq_one_letter_code
_entity_poly.pdbx_strand_id
1 'polypeptide(L)'
;MFEHDWSWPRAARYYTYRYNLLDADKEEIFDAGQSDDVRKPSTNFCRRPSIALNFLLAILVAAACGLCFYGGTLYGERSTKGYNEDLRKSLRLRNVEIQLEYNASFGDAPNTVTEAAWDSLLPVQGGFFQHPEIATARSDFAVFHQLHCLNGIRQAYWFTHDAMVTGRRLSDAEFPDMISSRHISHCIDLLRQALMCQPDLTVEVKDERGGVTGFGTVHQCKDWQQLMGWMAEWESYGQTEPYDPGKHNHHGHHSLVGG
;
A
#
# COMPACT_ATOMS: atom_id res chain seq x y z
N MET A 1 18.75 -32.35 -11.50
CA MET A 1 19.62 -31.84 -10.44
C MET A 1 19.99 -30.43 -10.84
N PHE A 2 19.22 -29.44 -10.40
CA PHE A 2 19.47 -28.03 -10.66
C PHE A 2 20.21 -27.48 -9.43
N GLU A 3 21.52 -27.24 -9.57
CA GLU A 3 22.29 -26.50 -8.59
C GLU A 3 21.94 -25.02 -8.74
N HIS A 4 21.14 -24.48 -7.82
CA HIS A 4 20.95 -23.05 -7.70
C HIS A 4 22.10 -22.49 -6.86
N ASP A 5 23.07 -21.87 -7.53
CA ASP A 5 24.06 -21.02 -6.87
C ASP A 5 23.36 -19.72 -6.40
N TRP A 6 23.14 -19.60 -5.10
CA TRP A 6 22.61 -18.39 -4.43
C TRP A 6 23.73 -17.41 -4.05
N SER A 7 24.83 -17.36 -4.80
CA SER A 7 25.90 -16.38 -4.56
C SER A 7 25.46 -14.97 -4.99
N TRP A 8 24.78 -14.27 -4.09
CA TRP A 8 24.58 -12.83 -4.22
C TRP A 8 25.95 -12.13 -4.20
N PRO A 9 26.22 -11.16 -5.11
CA PRO A 9 27.47 -10.39 -5.04
C PRO A 9 27.57 -9.70 -3.69
N ARG A 10 28.70 -9.88 -2.98
CA ARG A 10 29.03 -9.19 -1.72
C ARG A 10 29.35 -7.71 -1.96
N ALA A 11 28.43 -6.97 -2.58
CA ALA A 11 28.41 -5.53 -2.48
C ALA A 11 27.58 -5.20 -1.23
N ALA A 12 28.20 -4.60 -0.22
CA ALA A 12 27.46 -3.99 0.87
C ALA A 12 26.56 -2.90 0.27
N ARG A 13 25.29 -3.25 0.03
CA ARG A 13 24.29 -2.29 -0.41
C ARG A 13 23.83 -1.56 0.83
N TYR A 14 24.35 -0.36 1.04
CA TYR A 14 23.79 0.56 2.01
C TYR A 14 22.44 1.03 1.47
N TYR A 15 21.34 0.50 2.03
CA TYR A 15 20.00 0.96 1.71
C TYR A 15 19.65 2.10 2.68
N THR A 16 19.64 3.33 2.19
CA THR A 16 19.08 4.46 2.94
C THR A 16 17.57 4.46 2.73
N TYR A 17 16.81 3.94 3.70
CA TYR A 17 15.36 4.09 3.72
C TYR A 17 15.03 5.49 4.24
N ARG A 18 14.46 6.36 3.40
CA ARG A 18 13.89 7.62 3.86
C ARG A 18 12.46 7.38 4.32
N TYR A 19 12.25 7.35 5.63
CA TYR A 19 10.91 7.42 6.20
C TYR A 19 10.54 8.89 6.38
N ASN A 20 9.31 9.26 6.05
CA ASN A 20 8.73 10.52 6.50
C ASN A 20 8.34 10.32 7.98
N LEU A 21 9.31 10.38 8.88
CA LEU A 21 9.06 10.34 10.31
C LEU A 21 8.29 11.60 10.68
N LEU A 22 7.03 11.44 11.07
CA LEU A 22 6.17 12.53 11.53
C LEU A 22 6.61 13.10 12.90
N ASP A 23 7.70 12.57 13.47
CA ASP A 23 8.31 12.95 14.75
C ASP A 23 9.83 13.16 14.58
N ALA A 24 10.26 13.81 13.49
CA ALA A 24 11.67 14.00 13.12
C ALA A 24 12.53 14.82 14.12
N ASP A 25 11.97 15.28 15.26
CA ASP A 25 12.70 16.02 16.29
C ASP A 25 13.51 15.11 17.24
N LYS A 26 13.68 13.82 16.91
CA LYS A 26 14.60 12.90 17.60
C LYS A 26 15.67 12.43 16.63
N GLU A 27 16.66 13.29 16.39
CA GLU A 27 17.87 12.92 15.64
C GLU A 27 18.61 11.80 16.38
N GLU A 28 18.58 10.59 15.84
CA GLU A 28 19.70 9.66 15.98
C GLU A 28 20.71 10.00 14.89
N ILE A 29 21.87 10.49 15.31
CA ILE A 29 23.00 10.81 14.44
C ILE A 29 23.53 9.52 13.83
N PHE A 30 23.27 9.29 12.55
CA PHE A 30 23.98 8.31 11.73
C PHE A 30 24.84 9.07 10.72
N ASP A 31 26.15 9.08 10.98
CA ASP A 31 27.14 9.91 10.28
C ASP A 31 27.38 9.41 8.84
N ALA A 32 27.00 10.21 7.85
CA ALA A 32 27.25 9.94 6.43
C ALA A 32 28.05 11.10 5.82
N GLY A 33 29.30 10.81 5.46
CA GLY A 33 30.29 11.76 4.96
C GLY A 33 29.88 12.54 3.71
N GLN A 34 30.30 13.80 3.69
CA GLN A 34 29.96 14.87 2.76
C GLN A 34 30.77 14.78 1.44
N SER A 35 30.13 15.00 0.29
CA SER A 35 30.79 15.16 -1.02
C SER A 35 30.53 16.55 -1.58
N ASP A 36 31.58 17.36 -1.73
CA ASP A 36 31.57 18.66 -2.39
C ASP A 36 31.87 18.52 -3.90
N ASP A 37 31.00 19.03 -4.78
CA ASP A 37 31.39 19.47 -6.13
C ASP A 37 30.51 20.66 -6.57
N VAL A 38 31.12 21.85 -6.60
CA VAL A 38 30.49 23.09 -7.08
C VAL A 38 31.06 23.42 -8.45
N ARG A 39 30.28 23.17 -9.51
CA ARG A 39 30.59 23.64 -10.88
C ARG A 39 29.90 24.99 -11.14
N LYS A 40 30.70 26.02 -11.43
CA LYS A 40 30.22 27.37 -11.83
C LYS A 40 29.65 27.37 -13.26
N PRO A 41 28.53 28.07 -13.54
CA PRO A 41 28.06 28.27 -14.91
C PRO A 41 28.65 29.54 -15.56
N SER A 42 28.82 29.46 -16.88
CA SER A 42 29.23 30.56 -17.77
C SER A 42 28.09 31.51 -18.06
N THR A 43 28.41 32.80 -18.17
CA THR A 43 27.47 33.88 -18.44
C THR A 43 27.29 34.09 -19.94
N ASN A 44 26.06 33.91 -20.45
CA ASN A 44 25.67 34.50 -21.73
C ASN A 44 24.52 35.50 -21.53
N PHE A 45 24.69 36.60 -22.25
CA PHE A 45 23.95 37.85 -22.19
C PHE A 45 22.52 37.68 -22.74
N CYS A 46 21.50 37.99 -21.93
CA CYS A 46 20.11 38.09 -22.41
C CYS A 46 19.49 39.43 -22.00
N ARG A 47 18.74 40.03 -22.92
CA ARG A 47 18.13 41.37 -22.84
C ARG A 47 17.32 41.56 -21.56
N ARG A 48 17.53 42.70 -20.89
CA ARG A 48 16.90 43.10 -19.62
C ARG A 48 15.38 43.29 -19.77
N PRO A 49 14.52 42.51 -19.08
CA PRO A 49 13.20 42.97 -18.68
C PRO A 49 13.34 43.93 -17.48
N SER A 50 12.31 44.74 -17.20
CA SER A 50 12.31 45.67 -16.06
C SER A 50 12.61 44.93 -14.76
N ILE A 51 13.75 45.27 -14.13
CA ILE A 51 14.25 44.65 -12.90
C ILE A 51 13.17 44.67 -11.80
N ALA A 52 12.38 45.76 -11.74
CA ALA A 52 11.30 45.91 -10.78
C ALA A 52 10.17 44.88 -10.95
N LEU A 53 9.84 44.50 -12.19
CA LEU A 53 8.77 43.53 -12.47
C LEU A 53 9.16 42.11 -12.04
N ASN A 54 10.41 41.73 -12.28
CA ASN A 54 10.93 40.42 -11.86
C ASN A 54 11.04 40.30 -10.33
N PHE A 55 11.45 41.37 -9.65
CA PHE A 55 11.47 41.38 -8.18
C PHE A 55 10.06 41.29 -7.59
N LEU A 56 9.09 42.02 -8.15
CA LEU A 56 7.69 41.94 -7.71
C LEU A 56 7.10 40.53 -7.93
N LEU A 57 7.36 39.92 -9.10
CA LEU A 57 6.87 38.58 -9.39
C LEU A 57 7.50 37.53 -8.46
N ALA A 58 8.80 37.64 -8.18
CA ALA A 58 9.49 36.74 -7.26
C ALA A 58 8.96 36.84 -5.82
N ILE A 59 8.65 38.05 -5.34
CA ILE A 59 8.03 38.27 -4.01
C ILE A 59 6.63 37.66 -3.96
N LEU A 60 5.81 37.84 -5.01
CA LEU A 60 4.47 37.28 -5.06
C LEU A 60 4.47 35.75 -5.09
N VAL A 61 5.39 35.14 -5.86
CA VAL A 61 5.55 33.67 -5.89
C VAL A 61 6.04 33.17 -4.53
N ALA A 62 7.02 33.83 -3.91
CA ALA A 62 7.51 33.43 -2.59
C ALA A 62 6.43 33.56 -1.50
N ALA A 63 5.62 34.62 -1.53
CA ALA A 63 4.49 34.81 -0.62
C ALA A 63 3.39 33.75 -0.83
N ALA A 64 3.06 33.44 -2.09
CA ALA A 64 2.10 32.38 -2.42
C ALA A 64 2.60 31.01 -1.98
N CYS A 65 3.87 30.67 -2.24
CA CYS A 65 4.49 29.43 -1.77
C CYS A 65 4.53 29.37 -0.24
N GLY A 66 4.85 30.47 0.45
CA GLY A 66 4.83 30.56 1.90
C GLY A 66 3.42 30.36 2.49
N LEU A 67 2.39 30.96 1.88
CA LEU A 67 0.99 30.78 2.29
C LEU A 67 0.50 29.36 2.04
N CYS A 68 0.85 28.74 0.91
CA CYS A 68 0.51 27.34 0.63
C CYS A 68 1.23 26.38 1.58
N PHE A 69 2.51 26.64 1.89
CA PHE A 69 3.27 25.83 2.84
C PHE A 69 2.70 25.96 4.25
N TYR A 70 2.43 27.18 4.72
CA TYR A 70 1.88 27.43 6.06
C TYR A 70 0.43 26.94 6.20
N GLY A 71 -0.37 27.07 5.13
CA GLY A 71 -1.71 26.48 5.05
C GLY A 71 -1.67 24.95 5.08
N GLY A 72 -0.73 24.34 4.36
CA GLY A 72 -0.50 22.90 4.34
C GLY A 72 -0.05 22.33 5.68
N THR A 73 0.84 23.03 6.40
CA THR A 73 1.31 22.60 7.73
C THR A 73 0.22 22.70 8.79
N LEU A 74 -0.61 23.75 8.76
CA LEU A 74 -1.71 23.90 9.73
C LEU A 74 -2.87 22.92 9.51
N TYR A 75 -3.12 22.49 8.27
CA TYR A 75 -4.21 21.56 7.94
C TYR A 75 -3.79 20.07 7.93
N GLY A 76 -2.52 19.76 7.63
CA GLY A 76 -2.07 18.39 7.37
C GLY A 76 -1.76 17.55 8.62
N GLU A 77 -1.35 18.17 9.72
CA GLU A 77 -0.75 17.43 10.85
C GLU A 77 -1.75 16.94 11.90
N ARG A 78 -2.92 17.60 12.01
CA ARG A 78 -3.94 17.26 13.02
C ARG A 78 -4.80 16.05 12.65
N SER A 79 -4.83 15.66 11.37
CA SER A 79 -5.81 14.69 10.84
C SER A 79 -5.43 13.23 11.08
N THR A 80 -4.17 12.84 10.90
CA THR A 80 -3.75 11.42 10.91
C THR A 80 -3.38 10.88 12.29
N LYS A 81 -2.79 11.72 13.16
CA LYS A 81 -2.46 11.33 14.54
C LYS A 81 -3.72 11.13 15.39
N GLY A 82 -4.72 12.00 15.24
CA GLY A 82 -6.01 11.88 15.94
C GLY A 82 -6.77 10.61 15.54
N TYR A 83 -6.86 10.33 14.24
CA TYR A 83 -7.51 9.12 13.70
C TYR A 83 -6.99 7.83 14.35
N ASN A 84 -5.66 7.65 14.40
CA ASN A 84 -5.04 6.44 14.93
C ASN A 84 -5.14 6.31 16.46
N GLU A 85 -5.24 7.42 17.19
CA GLU A 85 -5.42 7.37 18.64
C GLU A 85 -6.86 7.00 19.00
N ASP A 86 -7.84 7.59 18.33
CA ASP A 86 -9.26 7.32 18.55
C ASP A 86 -9.66 5.92 18.05
N LEU A 87 -9.05 5.45 16.96
CA LEU A 87 -9.17 4.07 16.50
C LEU A 87 -8.71 3.07 17.57
N ARG A 88 -7.59 3.33 18.25
CA ARG A 88 -7.11 2.44 19.32
C ARG A 88 -8.05 2.40 20.53
N LYS A 89 -8.85 3.45 20.73
CA LYS A 89 -9.84 3.53 21.82
C LYS A 89 -11.14 2.81 21.45
N SER A 90 -11.65 2.97 20.23
CA SER A 90 -12.93 2.39 19.82
C SER A 90 -12.81 0.97 19.25
N LEU A 91 -11.74 0.66 18.52
CA LEU A 91 -11.48 -0.64 17.90
C LEU A 91 -10.31 -1.35 18.59
N ARG A 92 -10.61 -2.04 19.70
CA ARG A 92 -9.62 -2.86 20.40
C ARG A 92 -9.75 -4.33 20.00
N LEU A 93 -9.01 -4.71 18.96
CA LEU A 93 -8.89 -6.11 18.55
C LEU A 93 -8.00 -6.90 19.52
N ARG A 94 -8.49 -8.08 19.92
CA ARG A 94 -7.72 -9.06 20.70
C ARG A 94 -6.57 -9.62 19.86
N ASN A 95 -5.51 -10.01 20.55
CA ASN A 95 -4.48 -10.84 19.95
C ASN A 95 -4.90 -12.31 20.07
N VAL A 96 -4.62 -13.09 19.02
CA VAL A 96 -4.87 -14.53 18.95
C VAL A 96 -3.64 -15.23 18.39
N GLU A 97 -3.43 -16.46 18.83
CA GLU A 97 -2.39 -17.33 18.29
C GLU A 97 -2.93 -18.09 17.09
N ILE A 98 -2.25 -17.97 15.96
CA ILE A 98 -2.64 -18.66 14.73
C ILE A 98 -1.43 -19.40 14.20
N GLN A 99 -1.60 -20.69 13.90
CA GLN A 99 -0.66 -21.41 13.07
C GLN A 99 -1.01 -21.17 11.62
N LEU A 100 -0.08 -20.65 10.83
CA LEU A 100 -0.33 -20.43 9.40
C LEU A 100 -0.41 -21.76 8.67
N GLU A 101 -1.44 -21.92 7.84
CA GLU A 101 -1.67 -23.10 7.01
C GLU A 101 -1.70 -22.72 5.53
N TYR A 102 -1.16 -23.61 4.69
CA TYR A 102 -1.24 -23.43 3.26
C TYR A 102 -2.66 -23.68 2.76
N ASN A 103 -3.21 -22.71 2.02
CA ASN A 103 -4.51 -22.84 1.38
C ASN A 103 -4.41 -22.41 -0.09
N ALA A 104 -4.57 -23.39 -0.99
CA ALA A 104 -4.45 -23.21 -2.43
C ALA A 104 -5.46 -22.19 -2.99
N SER A 105 -6.64 -22.05 -2.38
CA SER A 105 -7.67 -21.13 -2.86
C SER A 105 -7.24 -19.66 -2.88
N PHE A 106 -6.23 -19.29 -2.09
CA PHE A 106 -5.69 -17.93 -2.07
C PHE A 106 -4.52 -17.72 -3.04
N GLY A 107 -3.91 -18.79 -3.57
CA GLY A 107 -2.79 -18.71 -4.53
C GLY A 107 -3.16 -19.10 -5.97
N ASP A 108 -4.15 -19.97 -6.14
CA ASP A 108 -4.52 -20.57 -7.42
C ASP A 108 -5.17 -19.59 -8.41
N ALA A 109 -5.27 -20.05 -9.66
CA ALA A 109 -5.83 -19.29 -10.78
C ALA A 109 -7.28 -18.89 -10.54
N PRO A 110 -7.71 -17.68 -10.98
CA PRO A 110 -9.08 -17.21 -10.84
C PRO A 110 -10.11 -18.21 -11.36
N ASN A 111 -11.00 -18.63 -10.47
CA ASN A 111 -12.18 -19.43 -10.74
C ASN A 111 -13.23 -19.16 -9.64
N THR A 112 -14.41 -19.75 -9.77
CA THR A 112 -15.52 -19.50 -8.84
C THR A 112 -15.18 -19.77 -7.37
N VAL A 113 -14.31 -20.75 -7.09
CA VAL A 113 -13.90 -21.10 -5.73
C VAL A 113 -12.88 -20.09 -5.19
N THR A 114 -11.86 -19.73 -5.98
CA THR A 114 -10.83 -18.77 -5.54
C THR A 114 -11.41 -17.38 -5.37
N GLU A 115 -12.29 -16.94 -6.28
CA GLU A 115 -12.93 -15.62 -6.16
C GLU A 115 -13.81 -15.56 -4.91
N ALA A 116 -14.61 -16.61 -4.64
CA ALA A 116 -15.39 -16.67 -3.40
C ALA A 116 -14.51 -16.66 -2.14
N ALA A 117 -13.35 -17.32 -2.17
CA ALA A 117 -12.40 -17.28 -1.05
C ALA A 117 -11.86 -15.86 -0.83
N TRP A 118 -11.47 -15.15 -1.89
CA TRP A 118 -11.01 -13.77 -1.81
C TRP A 118 -12.11 -12.78 -1.38
N ASP A 119 -13.32 -12.95 -1.90
CA ASP A 119 -14.49 -12.16 -1.51
C ASP A 119 -14.80 -12.31 -0.02
N SER A 120 -14.59 -13.50 0.56
CA SER A 120 -14.81 -13.76 1.99
C SER A 120 -13.85 -13.00 2.92
N LEU A 121 -12.75 -12.46 2.39
CA LEU A 121 -11.80 -11.66 3.16
C LEU A 121 -12.21 -10.18 3.26
N LEU A 122 -13.20 -9.73 2.48
CA LEU A 122 -13.60 -8.33 2.48
C LEU A 122 -15.00 -8.18 3.10
N PRO A 123 -15.24 -7.08 3.84
CA PRO A 123 -16.60 -6.66 4.15
C PRO A 123 -17.40 -6.44 2.87
N VAL A 124 -18.72 -6.48 2.96
CA VAL A 124 -19.63 -6.34 1.82
C VAL A 124 -19.32 -5.09 1.00
N GLN A 125 -18.92 -4.01 1.70
CA GLN A 125 -18.56 -2.74 1.06
C GLN A 125 -17.07 -2.58 0.78
N GLY A 126 -16.32 -3.69 0.65
CA GLY A 126 -14.92 -3.70 0.20
C GLY A 126 -13.91 -3.19 1.22
N GLY A 127 -14.33 -3.01 2.48
CA GLY A 127 -13.51 -2.43 3.55
C GLY A 127 -13.87 -1.00 3.92
N PHE A 128 -14.70 -0.32 3.12
CA PHE A 128 -15.12 1.05 3.40
C PHE A 128 -16.15 1.13 4.53
N PHE A 129 -15.95 2.08 5.44
CA PHE A 129 -16.84 2.35 6.58
C PHE A 129 -16.91 3.84 6.91
N GLN A 130 -17.87 4.21 7.75
CA GLN A 130 -17.96 5.53 8.37
C GLN A 130 -18.25 5.34 9.85
N HIS A 131 -17.66 6.17 10.70
CA HIS A 131 -17.86 6.09 12.15
C HIS A 131 -17.74 7.49 12.78
N PRO A 132 -18.65 7.89 13.69
CA PRO A 132 -18.75 9.27 14.18
C PRO A 132 -17.50 9.80 14.89
N GLU A 133 -16.75 8.93 15.57
CA GLU A 133 -15.53 9.34 16.30
C GLU A 133 -14.25 9.11 15.49
N ILE A 134 -14.05 7.91 14.95
CA ILE A 134 -12.78 7.56 14.29
C ILE A 134 -12.72 7.98 12.82
N ALA A 135 -13.84 7.97 12.08
CA ALA A 135 -13.84 8.15 10.63
C ALA A 135 -15.13 8.88 10.19
N THR A 136 -15.20 10.18 10.48
CA THR A 136 -16.41 10.98 10.18
C THR A 136 -16.73 11.04 8.69
N ALA A 137 -15.75 10.81 7.83
CA ALA A 137 -15.93 10.59 6.40
C ALA A 137 -15.71 9.11 6.05
N ARG A 138 -16.37 8.67 4.97
CA ARG A 138 -16.20 7.31 4.45
C ARG A 138 -14.72 7.04 4.16
N SER A 139 -14.18 6.05 4.85
CA SER A 139 -12.76 5.70 4.86
C SER A 139 -12.60 4.19 4.77
N ASP A 140 -11.39 3.70 4.51
CA ASP A 140 -11.08 2.27 4.44
C ASP A 140 -10.00 1.91 5.45
N PHE A 141 -10.05 0.69 5.99
CA PHE A 141 -8.92 0.17 6.76
C PHE A 141 -7.82 -0.28 5.82
N ALA A 142 -6.59 0.12 6.13
CA ALA A 142 -5.42 -0.19 5.31
C ALA A 142 -5.27 -1.68 4.98
N VAL A 143 -5.69 -2.59 5.88
CA VAL A 143 -5.63 -4.05 5.64
C VAL A 143 -6.52 -4.50 4.48
N PHE A 144 -7.69 -3.88 4.27
CA PHE A 144 -8.56 -4.23 3.15
C PHE A 144 -8.00 -3.70 1.83
N HIS A 145 -7.43 -2.49 1.80
CA HIS A 145 -6.67 -2.02 0.65
C HIS A 145 -5.45 -2.91 0.35
N GLN A 146 -4.74 -3.39 1.38
CA GLN A 146 -3.62 -4.33 1.22
C GLN A 146 -4.09 -5.67 0.62
N LEU A 147 -5.19 -6.23 1.11
CA LEU A 147 -5.78 -7.46 0.55
C LEU A 147 -6.26 -7.27 -0.89
N HIS A 148 -6.90 -6.14 -1.20
CA HIS A 148 -7.27 -5.76 -2.56
C HIS A 148 -6.05 -5.71 -3.50
N CYS A 149 -4.96 -5.08 -3.05
CA CYS A 149 -3.71 -5.01 -3.79
C CYS A 149 -3.09 -6.40 -4.00
N LEU A 150 -3.10 -7.27 -2.97
CA LEU A 150 -2.58 -8.62 -3.07
C LEU A 150 -3.40 -9.47 -4.06
N ASN A 151 -4.74 -9.35 -4.05
CA ASN A 151 -5.58 -10.02 -5.04
C ASN A 151 -5.30 -9.52 -6.47
N GLY A 152 -5.10 -8.20 -6.65
CA GLY A 152 -4.71 -7.62 -7.93
C GLY A 152 -3.40 -8.21 -8.47
N ILE A 153 -2.39 -8.37 -7.61
CA ILE A 153 -1.12 -9.03 -7.98
C ILE A 153 -1.35 -10.49 -8.37
N ARG A 154 -2.17 -11.24 -7.61
CA ARG A 154 -2.54 -12.62 -7.95
C ARG A 154 -3.19 -12.70 -9.34
N GLN A 155 -4.14 -11.82 -9.63
CA GLN A 155 -4.81 -11.76 -10.93
C GLN A 155 -3.83 -11.40 -12.06
N ALA A 156 -2.94 -10.44 -11.85
CA ALA A 156 -1.91 -10.06 -12.81
C ALA A 156 -0.94 -11.21 -13.12
N TYR A 157 -0.55 -11.97 -12.10
CA TYR A 157 0.28 -13.16 -12.25
C TYR A 157 -0.41 -14.19 -13.15
N TRP A 158 -1.66 -14.56 -12.86
CA TRP A 158 -2.37 -15.59 -13.62
C TRP A 158 -2.75 -15.14 -15.03
N PHE A 159 -3.14 -13.88 -15.22
CA PHE A 159 -3.38 -13.30 -16.54
C PHE A 159 -2.13 -13.41 -17.44
N THR A 160 -0.97 -13.06 -16.88
CA THR A 160 0.31 -13.11 -17.61
C THR A 160 0.77 -14.55 -17.83
N HIS A 161 0.62 -15.41 -16.82
CA HIS A 161 0.96 -16.83 -16.90
C HIS A 161 0.16 -17.53 -18.00
N ASP A 162 -1.17 -17.32 -18.04
CA ASP A 162 -2.04 -17.87 -19.08
C ASP A 162 -1.60 -17.44 -20.49
N ALA A 163 -1.33 -16.15 -20.69
CA ALA A 163 -0.84 -15.65 -21.97
C ALA A 163 0.51 -16.28 -22.36
N MET A 164 1.42 -16.45 -21.41
CA MET A 164 2.72 -17.09 -21.63
C MET A 164 2.58 -18.55 -22.06
N VAL A 165 1.77 -19.35 -21.35
CA VAL A 165 1.63 -20.79 -21.62
C VAL A 165 0.81 -21.08 -22.88
N THR A 166 -0.10 -20.18 -23.26
CA THR A 166 -0.88 -20.26 -24.50
C THR A 166 -0.14 -19.64 -25.71
N GLY A 167 1.00 -18.98 -25.49
CA GLY A 167 1.75 -18.28 -26.53
C GLY A 167 1.07 -17.00 -27.03
N ARG A 168 0.11 -16.47 -26.30
CA ARG A 168 -0.57 -15.20 -26.61
C ARG A 168 0.37 -14.03 -26.37
N ARG A 169 0.52 -13.17 -27.37
CA ARG A 169 1.21 -11.87 -27.20
C ARG A 169 0.26 -10.87 -26.60
N LEU A 170 0.65 -10.27 -25.48
CA LEU A 170 -0.07 -9.20 -24.80
C LEU A 170 0.42 -7.84 -25.28
N SER A 171 -0.51 -6.93 -25.51
CA SER A 171 -0.27 -5.50 -25.60
C SER A 171 -0.70 -4.80 -24.30
N ASP A 172 -0.11 -3.65 -24.00
CA ASP A 172 -0.45 -2.88 -22.78
C ASP A 172 -1.94 -2.53 -22.69
N ALA A 173 -2.61 -2.37 -23.83
CA ALA A 173 -4.04 -2.04 -23.90
C ALA A 173 -4.97 -3.20 -23.47
N GLU A 174 -4.46 -4.43 -23.41
CA GLU A 174 -5.23 -5.60 -22.99
C GLU A 174 -5.25 -5.77 -21.46
N PHE A 175 -4.42 -5.04 -20.72
CA PHE A 175 -4.41 -5.10 -19.27
C PHE A 175 -5.54 -4.22 -18.69
N PRO A 176 -6.49 -4.80 -17.93
CA PRO A 176 -7.37 -4.00 -17.08
C PRO A 176 -6.57 -3.07 -16.17
N ASP A 177 -7.13 -1.88 -15.87
CA ASP A 177 -6.48 -0.87 -15.03
C ASP A 177 -5.94 -1.43 -13.71
N MET A 178 -6.69 -2.35 -13.08
CA MET A 178 -6.33 -3.01 -11.83
C MET A 178 -5.01 -3.79 -11.92
N ILE A 179 -4.74 -4.42 -13.06
CA ILE A 179 -3.53 -5.22 -13.27
C ILE A 179 -2.51 -4.54 -14.20
N SER A 180 -2.72 -3.26 -14.49
CA SER A 180 -1.77 -2.46 -15.26
C SER A 180 -0.43 -2.33 -14.50
N SER A 181 0.67 -2.19 -15.24
CA SER A 181 2.02 -2.05 -14.65
C SER A 181 2.12 -0.91 -13.63
N ARG A 182 1.46 0.23 -13.89
CA ARG A 182 1.41 1.36 -12.96
C ARG A 182 0.68 0.99 -11.66
N HIS A 183 -0.44 0.28 -11.75
CA HIS A 183 -1.21 -0.10 -10.57
C HIS A 183 -0.46 -1.15 -9.76
N ILE A 184 0.04 -2.21 -10.42
CA ILE A 184 0.79 -3.29 -9.76
C ILE A 184 2.06 -2.77 -9.08
N SER A 185 2.81 -1.86 -9.71
CA SER A 185 4.00 -1.26 -9.08
C SER A 185 3.66 -0.49 -7.79
N HIS A 186 2.52 0.22 -7.75
CA HIS A 186 2.02 0.84 -6.53
C HIS A 186 1.60 -0.20 -5.48
N CYS A 187 0.86 -1.24 -5.87
CA CYS A 187 0.46 -2.33 -4.96
C CYS A 187 1.65 -2.98 -4.27
N ILE A 188 2.71 -3.29 -5.05
CA ILE A 188 3.94 -3.91 -4.54
C ILE A 188 4.60 -3.00 -3.50
N ASP A 189 4.71 -1.70 -3.77
CA ASP A 189 5.32 -0.79 -2.82
C ASP A 189 4.46 -0.56 -1.57
N LEU A 190 3.13 -0.50 -1.71
CA LEU A 190 2.20 -0.43 -0.59
C LEU A 190 2.36 -1.64 0.34
N LEU A 191 2.38 -2.85 -0.21
CA LEU A 191 2.53 -4.08 0.56
C LEU A 191 3.90 -4.17 1.23
N ARG A 192 4.98 -3.79 0.53
CA ARG A 192 6.32 -3.68 1.12
C ARG A 192 6.31 -2.74 2.32
N GLN A 193 5.74 -1.54 2.18
CA GLN A 193 5.65 -0.57 3.26
C GLN A 193 4.78 -1.06 4.42
N ALA A 194 3.67 -1.75 4.14
CA ALA A 194 2.80 -2.33 5.16
C ALA A 194 3.52 -3.38 6.01
N LEU A 195 4.23 -4.32 5.37
CA LEU A 195 5.02 -5.35 6.05
C LEU A 195 6.14 -4.75 6.91
N MET A 196 6.76 -3.66 6.47
CA MET A 196 7.78 -2.95 7.25
C MET A 196 7.19 -2.12 8.39
N CYS A 197 5.96 -1.62 8.23
CA CYS A 197 5.25 -0.83 9.23
C CYS A 197 4.76 -1.70 10.40
N GLN A 198 4.30 -2.92 10.10
CA GLN A 198 3.84 -3.88 11.10
C GLN A 198 4.53 -5.23 10.86
N PRO A 199 5.84 -5.34 11.18
CA PRO A 199 6.59 -6.56 10.93
C PRO A 199 6.13 -7.69 11.85
N ASP A 200 5.96 -8.88 11.27
CA ASP A 200 5.85 -10.11 12.03
C ASP A 200 7.25 -10.57 12.47
N LEU A 201 7.47 -10.62 13.78
CA LEU A 201 8.76 -11.01 14.39
C LEU A 201 8.79 -12.48 14.82
N THR A 202 7.81 -13.28 14.39
CA THR A 202 7.77 -14.72 14.62
C THR A 202 8.99 -15.39 13.99
N VAL A 203 9.68 -16.23 14.77
CA VAL A 203 10.88 -16.94 14.29
C VAL A 203 10.45 -18.22 13.59
N GLU A 204 10.63 -18.26 12.28
CA GLU A 204 10.39 -19.46 11.49
C GLU A 204 11.65 -20.34 11.43
N VAL A 205 11.49 -21.62 11.75
CA VAL A 205 12.59 -22.58 11.79
C VAL A 205 12.65 -23.33 10.45
N LYS A 206 13.87 -23.65 10.00
CA LYS A 206 14.08 -24.46 8.81
C LYS A 206 13.45 -25.84 8.94
N ASP A 207 12.81 -26.31 7.89
CA ASP A 207 12.37 -27.69 7.74
C ASP A 207 13.55 -28.65 7.57
N GLU A 208 13.26 -29.95 7.52
CA GLU A 208 14.27 -31.00 7.30
C GLU A 208 15.03 -30.87 5.96
N ARG A 209 14.47 -30.12 5.01
CA ARG A 209 15.07 -29.84 3.69
C ARG A 209 15.87 -28.53 3.69
N GLY A 210 15.96 -27.86 4.85
CA GLY A 210 16.68 -26.60 5.03
C GLY A 210 15.94 -25.36 4.54
N GLY A 211 14.66 -25.48 4.14
CA GLY A 211 13.81 -24.39 3.68
C GLY A 211 13.01 -23.76 4.82
N VAL A 212 12.60 -22.51 4.64
CA VAL A 212 11.67 -21.80 5.53
C VAL A 212 10.39 -21.56 4.74
N THR A 213 9.29 -22.20 5.13
CA THR A 213 8.06 -22.24 4.32
C THR A 213 7.03 -21.19 4.72
N GLY A 214 7.15 -20.57 5.90
CA GLY A 214 6.11 -19.70 6.45
C GLY A 214 4.97 -20.40 7.17
N PHE A 215 4.83 -21.73 7.03
CA PHE A 215 3.68 -22.47 7.55
C PHE A 215 4.05 -23.37 8.73
N GLY A 216 3.09 -23.64 9.61
CA GLY A 216 3.28 -24.51 10.77
C GLY A 216 3.94 -23.85 11.98
N THR A 217 4.38 -22.59 11.88
CA THR A 217 4.83 -21.79 13.04
C THR A 217 3.63 -21.03 13.63
N VAL A 218 3.65 -20.77 14.93
CA VAL A 218 2.59 -20.02 15.63
C VAL A 218 2.93 -18.53 15.63
N HIS A 219 2.00 -17.71 15.16
CA HIS A 219 2.10 -16.26 15.03
C HIS A 219 1.14 -15.57 16.01
N GLN A 220 1.47 -14.33 16.40
CA GLN A 220 0.59 -13.48 17.19
C GLN A 220 -0.16 -12.51 16.28
N CYS A 221 -1.43 -12.81 16.02
CA CYS A 221 -2.26 -12.09 15.06
C CYS A 221 -3.34 -11.26 15.75
N LYS A 222 -3.91 -10.29 15.04
CA LYS A 222 -5.20 -9.69 15.44
C LYS A 222 -6.35 -10.63 15.11
N ASP A 223 -7.35 -10.66 15.97
CA ASP A 223 -8.57 -11.45 15.76
C ASP A 223 -9.34 -10.94 14.52
N TRP A 224 -9.21 -11.69 13.41
CA TRP A 224 -9.83 -11.35 12.14
C TRP A 224 -11.35 -11.35 12.19
N GLN A 225 -11.94 -12.30 12.92
CA GLN A 225 -13.40 -12.39 13.05
C GLN A 225 -13.95 -11.20 13.83
N GLN A 226 -13.22 -10.75 14.86
CA GLN A 226 -13.59 -9.55 15.59
C GLN A 226 -13.54 -8.30 14.70
N LEU A 227 -12.53 -8.18 13.83
CA LEU A 227 -12.47 -7.08 12.86
C LEU A 227 -13.64 -7.13 11.88
N MET A 228 -13.93 -8.30 11.30
CA MET A 228 -15.05 -8.48 10.37
C MET A 228 -16.40 -8.20 11.03
N GLY A 229 -16.58 -8.62 12.27
CA GLY A 229 -17.79 -8.32 13.06
C GLY A 229 -17.95 -6.82 13.32
N TRP A 230 -16.86 -6.13 13.62
CA TRP A 230 -16.87 -4.66 13.73
C TRP A 230 -17.23 -4.02 12.39
N MET A 231 -16.62 -4.47 11.29
CA MET A 231 -16.91 -3.91 9.96
C MET A 231 -18.38 -4.06 9.56
N ALA A 232 -19.01 -5.20 9.85
CA ALA A 232 -20.41 -5.43 9.56
C ALA A 232 -21.35 -4.42 10.26
N GLU A 233 -20.97 -3.91 11.43
CA GLU A 233 -21.73 -2.88 12.16
C GLU A 233 -21.60 -1.50 11.51
N TRP A 234 -20.42 -1.17 10.95
CA TRP A 234 -20.06 0.20 10.55
C TRP A 234 -20.04 0.46 9.04
N GLU A 235 -20.00 -0.59 8.20
CA GLU A 235 -19.87 -0.40 6.75
C GLU A 235 -21.08 0.31 6.11
N SER A 236 -22.27 0.11 6.72
CA SER A 236 -23.54 0.73 6.32
C SER A 236 -23.93 1.95 7.15
N TYR A 237 -23.14 2.31 8.16
CA TYR A 237 -23.46 3.43 9.04
C TYR A 237 -23.52 4.75 8.24
N GLY A 238 -24.59 5.52 8.44
CA GLY A 238 -24.82 6.80 7.77
C GLY A 238 -25.26 6.71 6.31
N GLN A 239 -25.46 5.50 5.76
CA GLN A 239 -26.00 5.33 4.42
C GLN A 239 -27.52 5.45 4.41
N THR A 240 -28.05 6.29 3.50
CA THR A 240 -29.49 6.47 3.30
C THR A 240 -30.04 5.65 2.14
N GLU A 241 -29.14 5.22 1.24
CA GLU A 241 -29.49 4.38 0.10
C GLU A 241 -29.23 2.90 0.45
N PRO A 242 -30.13 1.98 0.04
CA PRO A 242 -29.88 0.55 0.18
C PRO A 242 -28.57 0.15 -0.48
N TYR A 243 -27.85 -0.79 0.13
CA TYR A 243 -26.69 -1.41 -0.50
C TYR A 243 -27.09 -1.99 -1.86
N ASP A 244 -26.51 -1.43 -2.92
CA ASP A 244 -26.69 -1.88 -4.30
C ASP A 244 -25.40 -2.59 -4.74
N PRO A 245 -25.38 -3.94 -4.77
CA PRO A 245 -24.21 -4.70 -5.18
C PRO A 245 -23.76 -4.36 -6.61
N GLY A 246 -24.67 -3.88 -7.48
CA GLY A 246 -24.38 -3.49 -8.85
C GLY A 246 -23.70 -2.12 -8.99
N LYS A 247 -23.95 -1.19 -8.06
CA LYS A 247 -23.28 0.12 -7.98
C LYS A 247 -21.98 0.08 -7.18
N HIS A 248 -21.92 -0.81 -6.20
CA HIS A 248 -20.73 -1.14 -5.42
C HIS A 248 -20.08 -2.42 -5.94
N ASN A 249 -20.17 -2.65 -7.25
CA ASN A 249 -19.16 -3.44 -7.91
C ASN A 249 -17.85 -2.68 -7.70
N HIS A 250 -17.10 -3.05 -6.66
CA HIS A 250 -15.71 -2.63 -6.45
C HIS A 250 -14.84 -2.95 -7.68
N HIS A 251 -15.43 -3.64 -8.66
CA HIS A 251 -14.85 -4.11 -9.88
C HIS A 251 -15.76 -3.87 -11.09
N GLY A 252 -15.67 -2.66 -11.65
CA GLY A 252 -15.72 -2.48 -13.12
C GLY A 252 -14.49 -3.07 -13.84
N HIS A 253 -13.63 -3.79 -13.12
CA HIS A 253 -12.33 -4.30 -13.59
C HIS A 253 -12.13 -5.83 -13.40
N HIS A 254 -13.08 -6.58 -12.82
CA HIS A 254 -13.01 -8.05 -12.68
C HIS A 254 -13.64 -8.81 -13.85
N SER A 255 -13.86 -8.15 -14.99
CA SER A 255 -14.37 -8.77 -16.21
C SER A 255 -13.41 -9.77 -16.88
N LEU A 256 -12.40 -10.29 -16.16
CA LEU A 256 -11.51 -11.35 -16.65
C LEU A 256 -12.18 -12.73 -16.61
N VAL A 257 -13.35 -12.87 -16.00
CA VAL A 257 -14.16 -14.09 -16.05
C VAL A 257 -15.41 -13.85 -16.89
N GLY A 258 -15.24 -13.79 -18.21
CA GLY A 258 -16.36 -13.59 -19.12
C GLY A 258 -15.94 -13.50 -20.58
N GLY A 259 -15.58 -14.64 -21.18
CA GLY A 259 -15.30 -14.79 -22.61
C GLY A 259 -14.52 -16.05 -22.93
#